data_AF-A0A1W2A7S0-F1
#
_entry.id   AF-A0A1W2A7S0-F1
#
_cell.length_a   1.000
_cell.length_b   1.000
_cell.length_c   1.000
_cell.angle_alpha   90.00
_cell.angle_beta   90.00
_cell.angle_gamma   90.00
#
_symmetry.space_group_name_H-M   'P 1'
#
loop_
_entity.id
_entity.type
_entity.pdbx_description
1 polymer ?
#
loop_
_entity_poly.entity_id
_entity_poly.type
_entity_poly.pdbx_seq_one_letter_code
_entity_poly.pdbx_strand_id
1 'polypeptide(L)'
;MRRVHRVQNRNTNDRVGYCLDILDLFLSKAIASREKDREFCMALLEYDYLRVEDALNLVTTMPIEEDDQRRLRATIRRWARAL
;
A
#
# COMPACT_ATOMS: atom_id res chain seq x y z
N MET A 1 10.06 1.97 -12.23
CA MET A 1 9.10 1.32 -11.30
C MET A 1 7.83 0.98 -12.07
N ARG A 2 7.29 -0.24 -11.96
CA ARG A 2 6.03 -0.63 -12.65
C ARG A 2 4.87 -0.48 -11.65
N ARG A 3 3.77 0.16 -12.06
CA ARG A 3 2.57 0.36 -11.22
C ARG A 3 1.71 -0.90 -11.12
N VAL A 4 1.84 -1.79 -12.11
CA VAL A 4 1.17 -3.08 -12.16
C VAL A 4 2.11 -4.18 -12.62
N HIS A 5 1.85 -5.39 -12.12
CA HIS A 5 2.55 -6.62 -12.43
C HIS A 5 1.64 -7.54 -13.22
N ARG A 6 2.11 -7.95 -14.40
CA ARG A 6 1.39 -8.92 -15.23
C ARG A 6 1.50 -10.31 -14.59
N VAL A 7 0.37 -10.92 -14.31
CA VAL A 7 0.26 -12.28 -13.76
C VAL A 7 -0.63 -13.11 -14.68
N GLN A 8 -0.17 -14.30 -15.04
CA GLN A 8 -0.96 -15.27 -15.80
C GLN A 8 -0.54 -16.66 -15.37
N ASN A 9 -1.42 -17.35 -14.65
CA ASN A 9 -1.21 -18.71 -14.18
C ASN A 9 -2.57 -19.34 -13.82
N ARG A 10 -2.55 -20.55 -13.26
CA ARG A 10 -3.78 -21.25 -12.86
C ARG A 10 -4.61 -20.49 -11.82
N ASN A 11 -3.98 -19.67 -10.95
CA ASN A 11 -4.70 -18.84 -9.98
C ASN A 11 -5.47 -17.68 -10.65
N THR A 12 -5.16 -17.37 -11.91
CA THR A 12 -5.92 -16.42 -12.74
C THR A 12 -6.80 -17.12 -13.78
N ASN A 13 -7.01 -18.45 -13.66
CA ASN A 13 -7.67 -19.28 -14.68
C ASN A 13 -7.04 -19.08 -16.08
N ASP A 14 -5.70 -18.98 -16.11
CA ASP A 14 -4.89 -18.74 -17.30
C ASP A 14 -5.19 -17.43 -18.06
N ARG A 15 -6.02 -16.54 -17.48
CA ARG A 15 -6.25 -15.18 -17.97
C ARG A 15 -5.15 -14.23 -17.51
N VAL A 16 -4.96 -13.15 -18.25
CA VAL A 16 -4.01 -12.08 -17.88
C VAL A 16 -4.64 -11.19 -16.82
N GLY A 17 -4.02 -11.13 -15.64
CA GLY A 17 -4.29 -10.16 -14.60
C GLY A 17 -3.18 -9.12 -14.50
N TYR A 18 -3.54 -7.88 -14.14
CA TYR A 18 -2.59 -6.82 -13.79
C TYR A 18 -2.76 -6.49 -12.32
N CYS A 19 -1.93 -7.10 -11.47
CA CYS A 19 -1.94 -6.86 -10.03
C CYS A 19 -1.26 -5.53 -9.72
N LEU A 20 -1.78 -4.77 -8.76
CA LEU A 20 -1.14 -3.53 -8.30
C LEU A 20 0.25 -3.82 -7.75
N ASP A 21 1.16 -2.86 -7.92
CA ASP A 21 2.42 -2.85 -7.19
C ASP A 21 2.18 -2.77 -5.68
N ILE A 22 3.12 -3.31 -4.90
CA ILE A 22 2.94 -3.45 -3.46
C ILE A 22 2.75 -2.10 -2.76
N LEU A 23 3.44 -1.05 -3.22
CA LEU A 23 3.26 0.30 -2.69
C LEU A 23 1.86 0.83 -2.95
N ASP A 24 1.34 0.64 -4.16
CA ASP A 24 0.01 1.08 -4.55
C ASP A 24 -1.09 0.31 -3.81
N LEU A 25 -0.89 -1.00 -3.66
CA LEU A 25 -1.78 -1.84 -2.87
C LEU A 25 -1.79 -1.40 -1.40
N PHE A 26 -0.62 -1.21 -0.79
CA PHE A 26 -0.48 -0.75 0.59
C PHE A 26 -1.19 0.59 0.79
N LEU A 27 -0.93 1.60 -0.05
CA LEU A 27 -1.55 2.92 0.07
C LEU A 27 -3.07 2.87 -0.10
N SER A 28 -3.57 2.07 -1.04
CA SER A 28 -5.00 1.85 -1.23
C SER A 28 -5.68 1.24 0.00
N LYS A 29 -5.00 0.32 0.71
CA LYS A 29 -5.52 -0.27 1.94
C LYS A 29 -5.39 0.67 3.14
N ALA A 30 -4.25 1.35 3.27
CA ALA A 30 -3.99 2.29 4.35
C ALA A 30 -4.99 3.46 4.34
N ILE A 31 -5.37 3.99 3.18
CA ILE A 31 -6.37 5.05 3.09
C ILE A 31 -7.80 4.55 3.33
N ALA A 32 -8.13 3.33 2.87
CA ALA A 32 -9.45 2.74 3.10
C ALA A 32 -9.71 2.44 4.59
N SER A 33 -8.63 2.17 5.35
CA SER A 33 -8.63 2.08 6.82
C SER A 33 -9.72 1.18 7.42
N ARG A 34 -10.06 0.08 6.75
CA ARG A 34 -10.96 -0.94 7.31
C ARG A 34 -10.22 -1.74 8.39
N GLU A 35 -10.95 -2.31 9.33
CA GLU A 35 -10.39 -3.06 10.47
C GLU A 35 -9.35 -4.12 10.04
N LYS A 36 -9.71 -4.95 9.05
CA LYS A 36 -8.81 -5.99 8.49
C LYS A 36 -7.62 -5.45 7.69
N ASP A 37 -7.70 -4.22 7.17
CA ASP A 37 -6.62 -3.66 6.35
C ASP A 37 -5.41 -3.29 7.22
N ARG A 38 -5.61 -3.05 8.52
CA ARG A 38 -4.52 -2.76 9.46
C ARG A 38 -3.55 -3.93 9.59
N GLU A 39 -4.05 -5.13 9.86
CA GLU A 39 -3.21 -6.33 10.00
C GLU A 39 -2.38 -6.59 8.74
N PHE A 40 -3.01 -6.47 7.57
CA PHE A 40 -2.33 -6.58 6.29
C PHE A 40 -1.23 -5.53 6.12
N CYS A 41 -1.52 -4.25 6.35
CA CYS A 41 -0.54 -3.18 6.21
C CYS A 41 0.61 -3.29 7.21
N MET A 42 0.33 -3.69 8.46
CA MET A 42 1.37 -3.92 9.48
C MET A 42 2.30 -5.06 9.05
N ALA A 43 1.75 -6.18 8.55
CA ALA A 43 2.57 -7.29 8.07
C ALA A 43 3.47 -6.87 6.88
N LEU A 44 2.97 -6.06 5.96
CA LEU A 44 3.81 -5.57 4.85
C LEU A 44 5.01 -4.73 5.33
N LEU A 45 4.84 -3.98 6.43
CA LEU A 45 5.92 -3.21 7.05
C LEU A 45 6.89 -4.11 7.82
N GLU A 46 6.35 -5.05 8.62
CA GLU A 46 7.14 -5.95 9.47
C GLU A 46 8.07 -6.87 8.67
N TYR A 47 7.61 -7.33 7.51
CA TYR A 47 8.38 -8.24 6.64
C TYR A 47 9.10 -7.51 5.49
N ASP A 48 9.31 -6.20 5.60
CA ASP A 48 10.07 -5.38 4.65
C ASP A 48 9.62 -5.49 3.17
N TYR A 49 8.32 -5.73 2.94
CA TYR A 49 7.77 -5.79 1.57
C TYR A 49 7.74 -4.43 0.88
N LEU A 50 7.90 -3.33 1.63
CA LEU A 50 7.99 -1.98 1.12
C LEU A 50 8.83 -1.11 2.05
N ARG A 51 9.33 0.01 1.53
CA ARG A 51 10.02 1.04 2.32
C ARG A 51 9.04 2.13 2.73
N VAL A 52 9.11 2.53 4.00
CA VAL A 52 8.24 3.56 4.57
C VAL A 52 8.42 4.89 3.84
N GLU A 53 9.65 5.24 3.48
CA GLU A 53 10.01 6.47 2.79
C GLU A 53 9.35 6.54 1.42
N ASP A 54 9.35 5.44 0.66
CA ASP A 54 8.74 5.36 -0.66
C ASP A 54 7.22 5.54 -0.58
N ALA A 55 6.58 4.92 0.42
CA ALA A 55 5.16 5.11 0.69
C ALA A 55 4.85 6.58 1.04
N LEU A 56 5.62 7.19 1.94
CA LEU A 56 5.43 8.59 2.35
C LEU A 56 5.61 9.58 1.19
N ASN A 57 6.59 9.34 0.32
CA ASN A 57 6.79 10.13 -0.89
C ASN A 57 5.58 10.03 -1.82
N LEU A 58 5.06 8.83 -2.07
CA LEU A 58 3.89 8.64 -2.92
C LEU A 58 2.63 9.31 -2.39
N VAL A 59 2.43 9.36 -1.06
CA VAL A 59 1.26 10.03 -0.47
C VAL A 59 1.16 11.50 -0.92
N THR A 60 2.28 12.19 -1.09
CA THR A 60 2.29 13.59 -1.56
C THR A 60 1.75 13.79 -2.98
N THR A 61 1.70 12.71 -3.77
CA THR A 61 1.22 12.73 -5.15
C THR A 61 -0.18 12.15 -5.31
N MET A 62 -0.80 11.68 -4.21
CA MET A 62 -2.12 11.06 -4.27
C MET A 62 -3.20 12.11 -4.54
N PRO A 63 -4.17 11.85 -5.43
CA PRO A 63 -5.27 12.75 -5.74
C PRO A 63 -6.37 12.65 -4.67
N ILE A 64 -6.01 12.99 -3.42
CA ILE A 64 -6.90 13.05 -2.26
C ILE A 64 -6.67 14.38 -1.54
N GLU A 65 -7.63 14.79 -0.70
CA GLU A 65 -7.55 16.03 0.06
C GLU A 65 -6.29 16.13 0.92
N GLU A 66 -5.75 17.33 1.09
CA GLU A 66 -4.51 17.53 1.88
C GLU A 66 -4.64 16.99 3.31
N ASP A 67 -5.82 17.12 3.91
CA ASP A 67 -6.12 16.56 5.22
C ASP A 67 -6.00 15.03 5.24
N ASP A 68 -6.47 14.35 4.21
CA ASP A 68 -6.32 12.91 4.08
C ASP A 68 -4.86 12.51 3.86
N GLN A 69 -4.10 13.26 3.05
CA GLN A 69 -2.66 13.05 2.92
C GLN A 69 -1.93 13.24 4.26
N ARG A 70 -2.30 14.25 5.05
CA ARG A 70 -1.74 14.49 6.40
C ARG A 70 -2.05 13.34 7.34
N ARG A 71 -3.32 12.92 7.42
CA ARG A 71 -3.77 11.79 8.25
C ARG A 71 -3.08 10.49 7.86
N LEU A 72 -2.98 10.21 6.57
CA LEU A 72 -2.35 9.00 6.04
C LEU A 72 -0.85 8.95 6.38
N ARG A 73 -0.10 10.05 6.17
CA ARG A 73 1.31 10.14 6.58
C ARG A 73 1.50 9.92 8.08
N ALA A 74 0.63 10.51 8.91
CA ALA A 74 0.68 10.32 10.36
C ALA A 74 0.43 8.86 10.76
N THR A 75 -0.55 8.20 10.11
CA THR A 75 -0.86 6.79 10.34
C THR A 75 0.29 5.88 9.94
N ILE A 76 0.87 6.05 8.74
CA ILE A 76 2.00 5.24 8.27
C ILE A 76 3.20 5.38 9.23
N ARG A 77 3.54 6.61 9.64
CA ARG A 77 4.62 6.85 10.61
C ARG A 77 4.34 6.22 11.97
N ARG A 78 3.09 6.25 12.44
CA ARG A 78 2.70 5.61 13.70
C ARG A 78 2.85 4.10 13.64
N TRP A 79 2.44 3.48 12.53
CA TRP A 79 2.59 2.03 12.32
C TRP A 79 4.06 1.62 12.24
N ALA A 80 4.87 2.34 11.46
CA ALA A 80 6.30 2.06 11.33
C ALA A 80 7.07 2.18 12.66
N ARG A 81 6.62 3.04 13.60
CA ARG A 81 7.23 3.15 14.94
C ARG A 81 6.78 2.08 15.93
N ALA A 82 5.71 1.35 15.61
CA ALA A 82 5.13 0.33 16.48
C ALA A 82 5.68 -1.09 16.21
N LEU A 83 6.54 -1.21 15.19
CA LEU A 83 7.33 -2.38 14.85
C LEU A 83 8.76 -2.16 15.35
#